data_AF-A0A7R9LRF1-F1
#
_entry.id   AF-A0A7R9LRF1-F1
#
_cell.length_a   1.000
_cell.length_b   1.000
_cell.length_c   1.000
_cell.angle_alpha   90.00
_cell.angle_beta   90.00
_cell.angle_gamma   90.00
#
_symmetry.space_group_name_H-M   'P 1'
#
loop_
_entity.id
_entity.type
_entity.pdbx_description
1 polymer ?
#
loop_
_entity_poly.entity_id
_entity_poly.type
_entity_poly.pdbx_seq_one_letter_code
_entity_poly.pdbx_strand_id
1 'polypeptide(L)'
;MQCLDNVGQDSECQSPPCAIVPLGTGNDLARVLRWGPGYTGQEDPISVLKDVIDAEEIRLDRWTVVFHSDEATKQTEEKPGLPANSSGSTSEDNTAIFVMNNYFGLGIDADLCLSFHNAREENPDKFNSRLHNKGVYVKTALKKMVSRKVWKDLHKEIRLEVDGKVVNLPPVEGIIILNILSWGSGANPWGVEKDDQFSRPNHYDGMLEVVGVNGVVHMGQIQ
;
A
#
# COMPACT_ATOMS: atom_id res chain seq x y z
N MET A 1 -12.24 -7.16 7.27
CA MET A 1 -13.07 -6.00 6.86
C MET A 1 -12.41 -4.74 7.39
N GLN A 2 -12.23 -3.72 6.55
CA GLN A 2 -11.56 -2.48 6.93
C GLN A 2 -12.54 -1.57 7.69
N CYS A 3 -12.02 -0.66 8.52
CA CYS A 3 -12.85 0.26 9.32
C CYS A 3 -13.84 1.08 8.49
N LEU A 4 -13.50 1.43 7.25
CA LEU A 4 -14.37 2.16 6.32
C LEU A 4 -15.56 1.33 5.80
N ASP A 5 -15.43 0.00 5.74
CA ASP A 5 -16.48 -0.88 5.21
C ASP A 5 -17.50 -1.27 6.28
N ASN A 6 -17.11 -1.21 7.55
CA ASN A 6 -17.94 -1.62 8.68
C ASN A 6 -19.04 -0.61 9.01
N VAL A 7 -18.90 0.65 8.61
CA VAL A 7 -19.86 1.71 9.00
C VAL A 7 -21.17 1.57 8.23
N GLY A 8 -21.15 1.03 7.00
CA GLY A 8 -22.32 1.05 6.12
C GLY A 8 -23.41 0.02 6.43
N GLN A 9 -23.11 -1.07 7.15
CA GLN A 9 -24.09 -2.16 7.36
C GLN A 9 -25.21 -1.81 8.35
N ASP A 10 -24.91 -0.96 9.34
CA ASP A 10 -25.85 -0.58 10.41
C ASP A 10 -26.20 0.92 10.42
N SER A 11 -25.75 1.68 9.40
CA SER A 11 -25.95 3.14 9.34
C SER A 11 -27.07 3.54 8.38
N GLU A 12 -27.85 4.57 8.75
CA GLU A 12 -28.83 5.23 7.87
C GLU A 12 -28.21 5.76 6.57
N CYS A 13 -26.93 6.18 6.64
CA CYS A 13 -26.14 6.53 5.47
C CYS A 13 -25.17 5.39 5.15
N GLN A 14 -25.30 4.81 3.96
CA GLN A 14 -24.45 3.69 3.52
C GLN A 14 -22.98 4.09 3.29
N SER A 15 -22.69 5.37 3.14
CA SER A 15 -21.32 5.88 2.90
C SER A 15 -21.16 7.29 3.47
N PRO A 16 -21.09 7.43 4.81
CA PRO A 16 -20.94 8.74 5.42
C PRO A 16 -19.55 9.34 5.12
N PRO A 17 -19.43 10.67 5.01
CA PRO A 17 -18.12 11.33 5.01
C PRO A 17 -17.31 10.91 6.25
N CYS A 18 -16.03 10.62 6.04
CA CYS A 18 -15.12 10.16 7.08
C CYS A 18 -13.97 11.15 7.27
N ALA A 19 -13.78 11.60 8.52
CA ALA A 19 -12.61 12.37 8.92
C ALA A 19 -11.51 11.47 9.52
N ILE A 20 -10.27 11.94 9.50
CA ILE A 20 -9.12 11.15 9.95
C ILE A 20 -8.48 11.81 11.16
N VAL A 21 -8.35 11.05 12.25
CA VAL A 21 -7.45 11.40 13.36
C VAL A 21 -6.12 10.67 13.16
N PRO A 22 -5.01 11.37 12.87
CA PRO A 22 -3.77 10.73 12.44
C PRO A 22 -2.94 10.19 13.63
N LEU A 23 -3.37 9.06 14.20
CA LEU A 23 -2.75 8.45 15.38
C LEU A 23 -1.48 7.64 15.08
N GLY A 24 -1.22 7.34 13.80
CA GLY A 24 -0.10 6.52 13.36
C GLY A 24 1.21 7.29 13.23
N THR A 25 2.22 6.65 12.61
CA THR A 25 3.52 7.27 12.31
C THR A 25 3.58 7.84 10.89
N GLY A 26 3.05 7.11 9.89
CA GLY A 26 3.07 7.53 8.48
C GLY A 26 1.99 8.57 8.17
N ASN A 27 0.72 8.21 8.40
CA ASN A 27 -0.46 9.06 8.23
C ASN A 27 -0.61 9.65 6.81
N ASP A 28 -0.19 8.93 5.77
CA ASP A 28 -0.18 9.42 4.38
C ASP A 28 -1.54 9.93 3.90
N LEU A 29 -2.63 9.19 4.16
CA LEU A 29 -3.97 9.65 3.78
C LEU A 29 -4.37 10.93 4.52
N ALA A 30 -4.06 11.05 5.81
CA ALA A 30 -4.33 12.27 6.58
C ALA A 30 -3.52 13.47 6.05
N ARG A 31 -2.29 13.25 5.59
CA ARG A 31 -1.47 14.30 4.96
C ARG A 31 -2.11 14.79 3.66
N VAL A 32 -2.54 13.86 2.80
CA VAL A 32 -3.16 14.17 1.51
C VAL A 32 -4.48 14.89 1.69
N LEU A 33 -5.33 14.41 2.62
CA LEU A 33 -6.62 15.01 2.94
C LEU A 33 -6.52 16.15 3.98
N ARG A 34 -5.31 16.62 4.26
CA ARG A 34 -5.01 17.79 5.12
C ARG A 34 -5.44 17.72 6.59
N TRP A 35 -5.77 16.53 7.10
CA TRP A 35 -5.91 16.24 8.54
C TRP A 35 -4.57 16.24 9.30
N GLY A 36 -3.46 16.29 8.57
CA GLY A 36 -2.15 16.58 9.13
C GLY A 36 -1.27 15.35 9.38
N PRO A 37 -0.02 15.57 9.84
CA PRO A 37 1.02 14.55 9.89
C PRO A 37 0.93 13.64 11.12
N GLY A 38 0.15 14.02 12.13
CA GLY A 38 -0.14 13.18 13.28
C GLY A 38 -0.62 13.96 14.49
N TYR A 39 -1.39 13.28 15.34
CA TYR A 39 -2.02 13.80 16.54
C TYR A 39 -1.08 13.70 17.73
N THR A 40 -1.03 14.74 18.57
CA THR A 40 -0.16 14.76 19.76
C THR A 40 -0.87 14.32 21.03
N GLY A 41 -2.21 14.29 21.03
CA GLY A 41 -3.00 14.03 22.24
C GLY A 41 -3.19 15.24 23.13
N GLN A 42 -2.63 16.39 22.73
CA GLN A 42 -2.77 17.66 23.44
C GLN A 42 -3.85 18.55 22.82
N GLU A 43 -4.27 18.22 21.60
CA GLU A 43 -5.35 18.92 20.92
C GLU A 43 -6.69 18.65 21.65
N ASP A 44 -7.50 19.70 21.81
CA ASP A 44 -8.82 19.59 22.42
C ASP A 44 -9.74 18.77 21.49
N PRO A 45 -10.40 17.69 21.96
CA PRO A 45 -11.35 16.95 21.14
C PRO A 45 -12.43 17.84 20.49
N ILE A 46 -12.81 18.95 21.15
CA ILE A 46 -13.77 19.90 20.60
C ILE A 46 -13.22 20.64 19.38
N SER A 47 -11.91 20.92 19.32
CA SER A 47 -11.33 21.54 18.12
C SER A 47 -11.37 20.58 16.94
N VAL A 48 -11.03 19.31 17.16
CA VAL A 48 -11.12 18.28 16.12
C VAL A 48 -12.56 18.16 15.60
N LEU A 49 -13.57 18.16 16.49
CA LEU A 49 -14.97 18.10 16.06
C LEU A 49 -15.41 19.34 15.26
N LYS A 50 -14.90 20.53 15.60
CA LYS A 50 -15.13 21.75 14.80
C LYS A 50 -14.49 21.64 13.43
N ASP A 51 -13.25 21.17 13.35
CA ASP A 51 -12.57 20.92 12.08
C ASP A 51 -13.35 19.93 11.20
N VAL A 52 -13.99 18.92 11.81
CA VAL A 52 -14.89 17.98 11.09
C VAL A 52 -16.16 18.66 10.57
N ILE A 53 -16.78 19.54 11.37
CA ILE A 53 -17.99 20.26 10.96
C ILE A 53 -17.69 21.25 9.82
N ASP A 54 -16.53 21.90 9.87
CA ASP A 54 -16.13 22.93 8.91
C ASP A 54 -15.41 22.35 7.67
N ALA A 55 -15.10 21.05 7.66
CA ALA A 55 -14.37 20.40 6.58
C ALA A 55 -15.18 20.31 5.28
N GLU A 56 -14.47 20.41 4.16
CA GLU A 56 -15.02 20.11 2.84
C GLU A 56 -15.07 18.60 2.61
N GLU A 57 -16.21 18.12 2.10
CA GLU A 57 -16.34 16.75 1.64
C GLU A 57 -15.58 16.56 0.32
N ILE A 58 -14.64 15.62 0.33
CA ILE A 58 -13.86 15.24 -0.86
C ILE A 58 -14.03 13.77 -1.18
N ARG A 59 -14.00 13.45 -2.48
CA ARG A 59 -14.07 12.06 -2.95
C ARG A 59 -12.72 11.39 -2.79
N LEU A 60 -12.75 10.08 -2.55
CA LEU A 60 -11.59 9.21 -2.51
C LEU A 60 -11.89 7.94 -3.30
N ASP A 61 -11.10 7.65 -4.31
CA ASP A 61 -11.18 6.40 -5.04
C ASP A 61 -10.68 5.25 -4.15
N ARG A 62 -11.34 4.10 -4.26
CA ARG A 62 -11.02 2.90 -3.49
C ARG A 62 -10.89 1.75 -4.47
N TRP A 63 -9.76 1.05 -4.41
CA TRP A 63 -9.40 0.07 -5.42
C TRP A 63 -9.52 -1.33 -4.89
N THR A 64 -10.09 -2.23 -5.70
CA THR A 64 -10.09 -3.66 -5.39
C THR A 64 -8.84 -4.29 -5.97
N VAL A 65 -8.01 -4.89 -5.11
CA VAL A 65 -6.81 -5.62 -5.49
C VAL A 65 -7.10 -7.11 -5.37
N VAL A 66 -6.95 -7.83 -6.47
CA VAL A 66 -7.23 -9.27 -6.55
C VAL A 66 -5.92 -10.01 -6.79
N PHE A 67 -5.61 -10.96 -5.90
CA PHE A 67 -4.47 -11.86 -6.02
C PHE A 67 -4.99 -13.23 -6.40
N HIS A 68 -4.51 -13.77 -7.52
CA HIS A 68 -4.74 -15.14 -7.93
C HIS A 68 -3.48 -15.97 -7.68
N SER A 69 -3.65 -17.13 -7.04
CA SER A 69 -2.55 -18.09 -6.84
C SER A 69 -2.68 -19.25 -7.82
N ASP A 70 -1.61 -19.53 -8.56
CA ASP A 70 -1.54 -20.62 -9.54
C ASP A 70 -1.33 -22.02 -8.90
N GLU A 71 -1.48 -22.17 -7.58
CA GLU A 71 -1.20 -23.42 -6.86
C GLU A 71 -2.04 -24.64 -7.31
N ALA A 72 -3.11 -24.42 -8.09
CA ALA A 72 -3.90 -25.51 -8.67
C ALA A 72 -3.17 -26.31 -9.78
N THR A 73 -2.08 -25.79 -10.37
CA THR A 73 -1.49 -26.40 -11.59
C THR A 73 -0.31 -27.36 -11.30
N LYS A 74 0.17 -27.44 -10.05
CA LYS A 74 1.37 -28.26 -9.71
C LYS A 74 1.08 -29.66 -9.16
N GLN A 75 -0.17 -30.07 -9.01
CA GLN A 75 -0.52 -31.40 -8.47
C GLN A 75 -0.89 -32.46 -9.53
N THR A 76 -0.83 -32.15 -10.82
CA THR A 76 -1.32 -33.07 -11.87
C THR A 76 -0.25 -33.76 -12.71
N GLU A 77 1.04 -33.58 -12.38
CA GLU A 77 2.11 -34.36 -13.03
C GLU A 77 2.72 -35.34 -12.03
N GLU A 78 2.59 -36.64 -12.37
CA GLU A 78 3.17 -37.82 -11.71
C GLU A 78 2.37 -38.52 -10.59
N LYS A 79 1.31 -39.25 -10.97
CA LYS A 79 1.08 -40.62 -10.49
C LYS A 79 0.10 -41.38 -11.42
N PRO A 80 0.55 -42.41 -12.17
CA PRO A 80 -0.34 -43.25 -12.93
C PRO A 80 -0.96 -44.34 -12.03
N GLY A 81 -2.29 -44.31 -11.85
CA GLY A 81 -3.05 -45.49 -11.41
C GLY A 81 -4.26 -45.24 -10.50
N LEU A 82 -5.44 -45.58 -11.04
CA LEU A 82 -6.71 -45.99 -10.39
C LEU A 82 -7.80 -44.91 -10.12
N PRO A 83 -9.09 -45.30 -10.15
CA PRO A 83 -10.10 -44.65 -11.00
C PRO A 83 -10.98 -43.61 -10.30
N ALA A 84 -11.64 -42.82 -11.14
CA ALA A 84 -12.60 -41.78 -10.81
C ALA A 84 -13.71 -42.24 -9.85
N ASN A 85 -13.81 -41.56 -8.71
CA ASN A 85 -15.07 -41.36 -8.01
C ASN A 85 -15.40 -39.87 -8.07
N SER A 86 -16.47 -39.58 -8.82
CA SER A 86 -17.11 -38.28 -8.93
C SER A 86 -17.80 -37.91 -7.62
N SER A 87 -17.23 -36.97 -6.88
CA SER A 87 -17.97 -36.13 -5.95
C SER A 87 -17.38 -34.71 -5.99
N GLY A 88 -18.03 -33.84 -6.76
CA GLY A 88 -17.94 -32.38 -6.71
C GLY A 88 -16.56 -31.76 -6.52
N SER A 89 -15.80 -31.64 -7.61
CA SER A 89 -14.64 -30.74 -7.65
C SER A 89 -15.11 -29.29 -7.67
N THR A 90 -15.32 -28.68 -6.50
CA THR A 90 -15.18 -27.23 -6.38
C THR A 90 -13.69 -26.98 -6.22
N SER A 91 -13.02 -26.64 -7.32
CA SER A 91 -11.74 -25.94 -7.25
C SER A 91 -11.97 -24.68 -6.42
N GLU A 92 -11.60 -24.70 -5.15
CA GLU A 92 -11.59 -23.49 -4.34
C GLU A 92 -10.62 -22.52 -5.01
N ASP A 93 -11.16 -21.47 -5.62
CA ASP A 93 -10.39 -20.36 -6.16
C ASP A 93 -9.57 -19.78 -4.99
N ASN A 94 -8.25 -19.99 -5.00
CA ASN A 94 -7.31 -19.38 -4.06
C ASN A 94 -7.12 -17.88 -4.39
N THR A 95 -8.22 -17.16 -4.46
CA THR A 95 -8.29 -15.74 -4.79
C THR A 95 -8.37 -14.93 -3.50
N ALA A 96 -7.38 -14.08 -3.24
CA ALA A 96 -7.40 -13.14 -2.14
C ALA A 96 -7.78 -11.74 -2.64
N ILE A 97 -8.78 -11.12 -2.02
CA ILE A 97 -9.30 -9.81 -2.41
C ILE A 97 -9.06 -8.81 -1.28
N PHE A 98 -8.50 -7.66 -1.63
CA PHE A 98 -8.23 -6.55 -0.71
C PHE A 98 -8.80 -5.25 -1.25
N VAL A 99 -9.15 -4.32 -0.36
CA VAL A 99 -9.43 -2.93 -0.73
C VAL A 99 -8.20 -2.07 -0.44
N MET A 100 -7.79 -1.26 -1.40
CA MET A 100 -6.66 -0.35 -1.30
C MET A 100 -7.15 1.09 -1.34
N ASN A 101 -6.83 1.86 -0.29
CA ASN A 101 -7.17 3.29 -0.20
C ASN A 101 -5.96 4.19 -0.45
N ASN A 102 -4.73 3.71 -0.21
CA ASN A 102 -3.51 4.54 -0.30
C ASN A 102 -2.60 4.05 -1.41
N TYR A 103 -1.96 2.90 -1.20
CA TYR A 103 -1.00 2.33 -2.14
C TYR A 103 -0.69 0.87 -1.78
N PHE A 104 -0.11 0.17 -2.74
CA PHE A 104 0.37 -1.20 -2.63
C PHE A 104 1.76 -1.29 -3.26
N GLY A 105 2.69 -1.96 -2.58
CA GLY A 105 4.08 -2.09 -3.01
C GLY A 105 4.49 -3.53 -3.27
N LEU A 106 5.42 -3.71 -4.21
CA LEU A 106 6.11 -4.95 -4.54
C LEU A 106 7.62 -4.72 -4.51
N GLY A 107 8.37 -5.74 -4.10
CA GLY A 107 9.82 -5.70 -4.09
C GLY A 107 10.41 -5.00 -2.86
N ILE A 108 11.44 -4.17 -3.08
CA ILE A 108 12.27 -3.63 -2.00
C ILE A 108 11.50 -2.76 -0.99
N ASP A 109 10.46 -2.04 -1.43
CA ASP A 109 9.56 -1.28 -0.54
C ASP A 109 8.75 -2.21 0.37
N ALA A 110 8.08 -3.20 -0.22
CA ALA A 110 7.30 -4.19 0.52
C ALA A 110 8.16 -4.96 1.54
N ASP A 111 9.39 -5.30 1.16
CA ASP A 111 10.36 -5.99 2.01
C ASP A 111 10.86 -5.10 3.17
N LEU A 112 11.04 -3.79 2.95
CA LEU A 112 11.32 -2.83 4.02
C LEU A 112 10.12 -2.70 4.97
N CYS A 113 8.91 -2.58 4.44
CA CYS A 113 7.67 -2.53 5.21
C CYS A 113 7.48 -3.80 6.05
N LEU A 114 7.73 -4.98 5.48
CA LEU A 114 7.65 -6.26 6.20
C LEU A 114 8.69 -6.34 7.32
N SER A 115 9.93 -5.92 7.06
CA SER A 115 10.99 -5.91 8.06
C SER A 115 10.63 -5.00 9.25
N PHE A 116 10.06 -3.83 8.98
CA PHE A 116 9.57 -2.93 10.03
C PHE A 116 8.39 -3.54 10.80
N HIS A 117 7.43 -4.14 10.09
CA HIS A 117 6.29 -4.80 10.71
C HIS A 117 6.72 -5.91 11.66
N ASN A 118 7.62 -6.80 11.23
CA ASN A 118 8.14 -7.87 12.07
C ASN A 118 8.86 -7.33 13.31
N ALA A 119 9.70 -6.30 13.16
CA ALA A 119 10.35 -5.66 14.30
C ALA A 119 9.35 -5.07 15.31
N ARG A 120 8.22 -4.54 14.81
CA ARG A 120 7.12 -4.02 15.63
C ARG A 120 6.38 -5.13 16.37
N GLU A 121 6.05 -6.23 15.71
CA GLU A 121 5.38 -7.37 16.33
C GLU A 121 6.28 -8.07 17.37
N GLU A 122 7.59 -8.12 17.14
CA GLU A 122 8.54 -8.68 18.10
C GLU A 122 8.71 -7.81 19.37
N ASN A 123 8.53 -6.49 19.27
CA ASN A 123 8.80 -5.57 20.37
C ASN A 123 7.77 -4.42 20.45
N PRO A 124 6.47 -4.69 20.60
CA PRO A 124 5.42 -3.67 20.46
C PRO A 124 5.59 -2.47 21.40
N ASP A 125 6.07 -2.71 22.63
CA ASP A 125 6.29 -1.66 23.64
C ASP A 125 7.34 -0.61 23.23
N LYS A 126 8.21 -0.92 22.25
CA LYS A 126 9.20 0.01 21.72
C LYS A 126 8.64 0.93 20.64
N PHE A 127 7.44 0.67 20.13
CA PHE A 127 6.86 1.39 18.97
C PHE A 127 5.82 2.44 19.35
N ASN A 128 5.96 3.03 20.53
CA ASN A 128 5.03 4.02 21.10
C ASN A 128 5.35 5.49 20.72
N SER A 129 6.42 5.72 19.94
CA SER A 129 6.85 7.07 19.57
C SER A 129 7.10 7.19 18.07
N ARG A 130 6.49 8.19 17.43
CA ARG A 130 6.65 8.46 15.99
C ARG A 130 8.10 8.67 15.58
N LEU A 131 8.88 9.39 16.39
CA LEU A 131 10.30 9.66 16.10
C LEU A 131 11.13 8.37 16.18
N HIS A 132 10.88 7.55 17.21
CA HIS A 132 11.55 6.26 17.36
C HIS A 132 11.22 5.34 16.19
N ASN A 133 9.94 5.24 15.82
CA ASN A 133 9.46 4.43 14.72
C ASN A 133 10.13 4.81 13.39
N LYS A 134 10.23 6.11 13.10
CA LYS A 134 10.99 6.60 11.94
C LYS A 134 12.46 6.20 11.99
N GLY A 135 13.10 6.30 13.16
CA GLY A 135 14.48 5.86 13.35
C GLY A 135 14.68 4.36 13.07
N VAL A 136 13.74 3.51 13.48
CA VAL A 136 13.76 2.07 13.18
C VAL A 136 13.65 1.82 11.67
N TYR A 137 12.79 2.57 10.97
CA TYR A 137 12.69 2.51 9.51
C TYR A 137 14.02 2.85 8.83
N VAL A 138 14.65 3.96 9.23
CA VAL A 138 15.96 4.40 8.68
C VAL A 138 17.03 3.33 8.92
N LYS A 139 17.10 2.79 10.14
CA LYS A 139 18.06 1.72 10.48
C LYS A 139 17.84 0.47 9.60
N THR A 140 16.60 0.09 9.40
CA THR A 140 16.24 -1.08 8.56
C THR A 140 16.60 -0.83 7.10
N ALA A 141 16.34 0.36 6.58
CA ALA A 141 16.71 0.77 5.22
C ALA A 141 18.23 0.71 5.03
N LEU A 142 19.02 1.30 5.95
CA LEU A 142 20.49 1.26 5.92
C LEU A 142 21.03 -0.17 5.96
N LYS A 143 20.43 -1.06 6.77
CA LYS A 143 20.80 -2.49 6.79
C LYS A 143 20.55 -3.15 5.43
N LYS A 144 19.44 -2.86 4.76
CA LYS A 144 19.15 -3.39 3.42
C LYS A 144 20.08 -2.84 2.34
N MET A 145 20.57 -1.61 2.48
CA MET A 145 21.53 -1.01 1.55
C MET A 145 22.86 -1.78 1.47
N VAL A 146 23.34 -2.30 2.60
CA VAL A 146 24.61 -3.05 2.69
C VAL A 146 24.44 -4.56 2.50
N SER A 147 23.20 -5.06 2.51
CA SER A 147 22.90 -6.48 2.35
C SER A 147 22.91 -6.90 0.88
N ARG A 148 22.96 -8.21 0.63
CA ARG A 148 22.80 -8.75 -0.74
C ARG A 148 21.48 -8.24 -1.33
N LYS A 149 21.54 -7.64 -2.52
CA LYS A 149 20.35 -7.16 -3.24
C LYS A 149 19.48 -8.33 -3.70
N VAL A 150 18.46 -8.65 -2.91
CA VAL A 150 17.47 -9.71 -3.21
C VAL A 150 16.65 -9.34 -4.45
N TRP A 151 16.31 -8.05 -4.59
CA TRP A 151 15.36 -7.57 -5.60
C TRP A 151 16.00 -7.03 -6.88
N LYS A 152 17.32 -7.23 -7.08
CA LYS A 152 18.08 -6.64 -8.21
C LYS A 152 17.55 -7.04 -9.60
N ASP A 153 16.94 -8.22 -9.69
CA ASP A 153 16.42 -8.78 -10.94
C ASP A 153 14.89 -8.79 -10.97
N LEU A 154 14.19 -8.06 -10.06
CA LEU A 154 12.73 -8.07 -9.97
C LEU A 154 12.05 -7.81 -11.33
N HIS A 155 12.52 -6.80 -12.08
CA HIS A 155 12.04 -6.46 -13.42
C HIS A 155 12.09 -7.60 -14.46
N LYS A 156 12.88 -8.67 -14.22
CA LYS A 156 12.94 -9.86 -15.08
C LYS A 156 11.96 -10.95 -14.66
N GLU A 157 11.55 -10.92 -13.40
CA GLU A 157 10.68 -11.93 -12.78
C GLU A 157 9.19 -11.52 -12.84
N ILE A 158 8.89 -10.27 -13.19
CA ILE A 158 7.53 -9.75 -13.26
C ILE A 158 7.22 -9.17 -14.64
N ARG A 159 5.95 -9.30 -15.03
CA ARG A 159 5.37 -8.61 -16.19
C ARG A 159 4.35 -7.60 -15.68
N LEU A 160 4.52 -6.34 -16.09
CA LEU A 160 3.54 -5.29 -15.81
C LEU A 160 2.69 -5.05 -17.07
N GLU A 161 1.38 -5.04 -16.90
CA GLU A 161 0.42 -4.68 -17.93
C GLU A 161 -0.53 -3.62 -17.36
N VAL A 162 -0.72 -2.53 -18.12
CA VAL A 162 -1.58 -1.40 -17.75
C VAL A 162 -2.55 -1.18 -18.92
N ASP A 163 -3.85 -1.21 -18.65
CA ASP A 163 -4.90 -1.03 -19.66
C ASP A 163 -4.72 -1.90 -20.92
N GLY A 164 -4.34 -3.16 -20.72
CA GLY A 164 -4.09 -4.13 -21.81
C GLY A 164 -2.77 -3.95 -22.55
N LYS A 165 -1.90 -3.02 -22.11
CA LYS A 165 -0.59 -2.75 -22.72
C LYS A 165 0.54 -3.19 -21.81
N VAL A 166 1.43 -4.02 -22.34
CA VAL A 166 2.63 -4.46 -21.63
C VAL A 166 3.60 -3.29 -21.48
N VAL A 167 4.06 -3.06 -20.26
CA VAL A 167 5.05 -2.03 -19.92
C VAL A 167 6.42 -2.68 -19.84
N ASN A 168 7.38 -2.17 -20.64
CA ASN A 168 8.77 -2.59 -20.54
C ASN A 168 9.40 -1.99 -19.28
N LEU A 169 9.69 -2.83 -18.29
CA LEU A 169 10.23 -2.38 -17.01
C LEU A 169 11.73 -2.04 -17.14
N PRO A 170 12.17 -0.87 -16.64
CA PRO A 170 13.59 -0.63 -16.40
C PRO A 170 14.09 -1.54 -15.26
N PRO A 171 15.40 -1.52 -14.93
CA PRO A 171 15.98 -2.31 -13.83
C PRO A 171 15.51 -1.91 -12.42
N VAL A 172 14.20 -1.99 -12.18
CA VAL A 172 13.56 -1.69 -10.91
C VAL A 172 13.75 -2.84 -9.94
N GLU A 173 13.91 -2.47 -8.67
CA GLU A 173 13.97 -3.35 -7.50
C GLU A 173 12.65 -3.32 -6.72
N GLY A 174 11.71 -2.45 -7.10
CA GLY A 174 10.35 -2.41 -6.56
C GLY A 174 9.39 -1.64 -7.45
N ILE A 175 8.09 -1.93 -7.31
CA ILE A 175 6.99 -1.21 -7.93
C ILE A 175 6.03 -0.77 -6.84
N ILE A 176 5.58 0.48 -6.89
CA ILE A 176 4.59 1.06 -5.98
C ILE A 176 3.42 1.53 -6.83
N ILE A 177 2.23 0.99 -6.55
CA ILE A 177 0.97 1.39 -7.16
C ILE A 177 0.28 2.34 -6.18
N LEU A 178 0.04 3.58 -6.57
CA LEU A 178 -0.47 4.64 -5.71
C LEU A 178 -1.89 5.02 -6.14
N ASN A 179 -2.73 5.26 -5.14
CA ASN A 179 -4.00 5.97 -5.25
C ASN A 179 -3.92 7.39 -4.67
N ILE A 180 -2.91 7.65 -3.83
CA ILE A 180 -2.68 8.97 -3.23
C ILE A 180 -1.26 9.43 -3.49
N LEU A 181 -1.09 10.75 -3.62
CA LEU A 181 0.22 11.38 -3.84
C LEU A 181 1.04 11.52 -2.55
N SER A 182 1.15 10.43 -1.78
CA SER A 182 1.93 10.34 -0.55
C SER A 182 2.31 8.89 -0.26
N TRP A 183 3.59 8.66 -0.03
CA TRP A 183 4.15 7.36 0.31
C TRP A 183 5.16 7.50 1.44
N GLY A 184 5.29 6.47 2.29
CA GLY A 184 6.40 6.38 3.24
C GLY A 184 6.48 7.52 4.25
N SER A 185 5.34 7.98 4.80
CA SER A 185 5.26 9.10 5.75
C SER A 185 5.30 10.51 5.12
N GLY A 186 4.73 10.69 3.94
CA GLY A 186 4.56 12.01 3.31
C GLY A 186 5.44 12.30 2.11
N ALA A 187 6.24 11.34 1.65
CA ALA A 187 7.09 11.52 0.50
C ALA A 187 6.26 11.47 -0.80
N ASN A 188 6.68 12.21 -1.83
CA ASN A 188 5.99 12.23 -3.12
C ASN A 188 6.83 11.46 -4.17
N PRO A 189 6.54 10.16 -4.39
CA PRO A 189 7.30 9.33 -5.33
C PRO A 189 7.07 9.70 -6.80
N TRP A 190 6.00 10.44 -7.12
CA TRP A 190 5.76 10.93 -8.48
C TRP A 190 6.61 12.15 -8.84
N GLY A 191 7.07 12.89 -7.82
CA GLY A 191 7.79 14.13 -8.00
C GLY A 191 6.89 15.35 -8.19
N VAL A 192 7.52 16.52 -8.29
CA VAL A 192 6.86 17.84 -8.44
C VAL A 192 7.03 18.43 -9.83
N GLU A 193 7.87 17.81 -10.65
CA GLU A 193 8.12 18.27 -12.02
C GLU A 193 6.92 17.91 -12.90
N LYS A 194 6.57 18.84 -13.79
CA LYS A 194 5.49 18.63 -14.74
C LYS A 194 5.99 17.70 -15.84
N ASP A 195 5.39 16.52 -15.94
CA ASP A 195 5.51 15.67 -17.11
C ASP A 195 4.34 15.98 -18.05
N ASP A 196 4.62 16.27 -19.31
CA ASP A 196 3.58 16.52 -20.32
C ASP A 196 2.93 15.21 -20.81
N GLN A 197 3.49 14.04 -20.47
CA GLN A 197 2.97 12.73 -20.86
C GLN A 197 1.84 12.23 -19.95
N PHE A 198 1.79 12.68 -18.70
CA PHE A 198 0.86 12.18 -17.71
C PHE A 198 0.06 13.30 -17.06
N SER A 199 -1.20 13.02 -16.72
CA SER A 199 -1.99 13.89 -15.87
C SER A 199 -1.34 14.03 -14.50
N ARG A 200 -1.61 15.15 -13.83
CA ARG A 200 -1.19 15.32 -12.43
C ARG A 200 -1.94 14.29 -11.57
N PRO A 201 -1.24 13.48 -10.75
CA PRO A 201 -1.85 12.49 -9.90
C PRO A 201 -2.92 13.05 -8.99
N ASN A 202 -4.01 12.30 -8.83
CA ASN A 202 -5.14 12.70 -8.04
C ASN A 202 -5.89 11.49 -7.48
N HIS A 203 -6.45 11.61 -6.28
CA HIS A 203 -7.05 10.49 -5.56
C HIS A 203 -8.57 10.33 -5.80
N TYR A 204 -9.10 10.98 -6.84
CA TYR A 204 -10.53 10.99 -7.20
C TYR A 204 -10.79 11.05 -8.72
N ASP A 205 -9.79 10.71 -9.54
CA ASP A 205 -9.87 10.79 -11.01
C ASP A 205 -10.10 9.42 -11.69
N GLY A 206 -10.21 8.34 -10.91
CA GLY A 206 -10.35 6.98 -11.41
C GLY A 206 -9.07 6.38 -11.98
N MET A 207 -7.90 6.93 -11.64
CA MET A 207 -6.59 6.47 -12.10
C MET A 207 -5.72 5.94 -10.95
N LEU A 208 -4.68 5.19 -11.32
CA LEU A 208 -3.61 4.76 -10.42
C LEU A 208 -2.26 5.18 -11.00
N GLU A 209 -1.35 5.60 -10.13
CA GLU A 209 0.03 5.85 -10.51
C GLU A 209 0.91 4.62 -10.27
N VAL A 210 1.74 4.27 -11.26
CA VAL A 210 2.70 3.17 -11.14
C VAL A 210 4.12 3.73 -11.13
N VAL A 211 4.80 3.60 -9.98
CA VAL A 211 6.16 4.11 -9.78
C VAL A 211 7.15 2.98 -9.59
N GLY A 212 8.26 3.03 -10.33
CA GLY A 212 9.38 2.11 -10.18
C GLY A 212 10.49 2.67 -9.27
N VAL A 213 11.02 1.85 -8.37
CA VAL A 213 12.16 2.20 -7.50
C VAL A 213 13.33 1.24 -7.73
N ASN A 214 14.58 1.73 -7.70
CA ASN A 214 15.78 0.96 -8.06
C ASN A 214 16.79 0.86 -6.90
N GLY A 215 16.27 0.71 -5.68
CA GLY A 215 17.06 0.45 -4.47
C GLY A 215 16.83 1.46 -3.35
N VAL A 216 17.49 1.23 -2.21
CA VAL A 216 17.32 2.05 -0.99
C VAL A 216 17.75 3.51 -1.20
N VAL A 217 18.82 3.75 -1.97
CA VAL A 217 19.32 5.12 -2.20
C VAL A 217 18.29 5.96 -2.94
N HIS A 218 17.69 5.43 -4.01
CA HIS A 218 16.64 6.12 -4.75
C HIS A 218 15.41 6.37 -3.89
N MET A 219 14.98 5.37 -3.11
CA MET A 219 13.89 5.57 -2.14
C MET A 219 14.21 6.66 -1.11
N GLY A 220 15.46 6.75 -0.67
CA GLY A 220 15.92 7.80 0.24
C GLY A 220 16.01 9.19 -0.39
N GLN A 221 16.12 9.31 -1.72
CA GLN A 221 16.06 10.59 -2.44
C GLN A 221 14.62 11.09 -2.63
N ILE A 222 13.64 10.19 -2.56
CA ILE A 222 12.22 10.51 -2.61
C ILE A 222 11.73 11.08 -1.27
N GLN A 223 12.32 10.67 -0.14
CA GLN A 223 11.93 11.04 1.23
C GLN A 223 12.50 12.36 1.73
#